data_AF-L7U4V5-F1
#
_entry.id   AF-L7U4V5-F1
#
_cell.length_a   1.000
_cell.length_b   1.000
_cell.length_c   1.000
_cell.angle_alpha   90.00
_cell.angle_beta   90.00
_cell.angle_gamma   90.00
#
_symmetry.space_group_name_H-M   'P 1'
#
loop_
_entity.id
_entity.type
_entity.pdbx_description
1 polymer ?
#
loop_
_entity_poly.entity_id
_entity_poly.type
_entity_poly.pdbx_seq_one_letter_code
_entity_poly.pdbx_strand_id
1 'polypeptide(L)'
;MLLTGACNAPIEAEEALQESSQESPLVPGVPCADGSMEQIFAGGMAGCAGSVPWSNRASLCAAGFRPATAREWDTLFNGLAPAHNYWTNDDLRYTGASGACSVAYVSGTACPAGQPMRVCTASGNDAEGNQCNWKGCGLLANTPNRFFGGCAGNNTAGTLCVPRGCADGTIEQTFSRGLVGCAGGMTWANRAALCGPGYRVATAAEWVNLRGATAPTHHYWTSDDLEYTGTSTACFVSTASGTACPAGSPMRVCKAAGTDPEGNTCNWGNCGYNALPPPNAYFGGCAGNPTAGSLCLPTSGCADGTVEQVFTSNLVGCGGAVTWPNRDTLCAPGWSASAATTWTGQHGSAAPLFNYWTGDNLRYLGSGSNNCAVSTTSGTACTTNQPMRLCTPGGSDAFGNQCNWTHCGYLTHTPDHFFGGCNGNQFAGTLCRR
;
A
#
# COMPACT_ATOMS: atom_id res chain seq x y z
N MET A 1 45.14 69.42 51.88
CA MET A 1 45.64 68.37 50.97
C MET A 1 44.42 67.76 50.32
N LEU A 2 44.05 68.20 49.10
CA LEU A 2 44.52 67.66 47.80
C LEU A 2 44.15 66.16 47.69
N LEU A 3 43.41 65.62 46.72
CA LEU A 3 43.01 66.01 45.36
C LEU A 3 41.86 65.07 44.90
N THR A 4 40.87 65.65 44.23
CA THR A 4 40.19 65.25 42.96
C THR A 4 40.46 63.88 42.32
N GLY A 5 39.43 63.30 41.69
CA GLY A 5 39.60 62.39 40.54
C GLY A 5 38.34 61.63 40.09
N ALA A 6 37.64 62.15 39.09
CA ALA A 6 36.53 61.51 38.37
C ALA A 6 37.01 60.72 37.13
N CYS A 7 36.18 59.81 36.60
CA CYS A 7 35.89 59.48 35.17
C CYS A 7 35.02 58.20 35.09
N ASN A 8 33.79 58.22 34.53
CA ASN A 8 33.38 57.90 33.14
C ASN A 8 34.01 56.59 32.60
N ALA A 9 33.32 55.60 32.00
CA ALA A 9 32.06 55.55 31.24
C ALA A 9 31.58 54.06 31.14
N PRO A 10 30.45 53.74 30.45
CA PRO A 10 29.83 52.41 30.42
C PRO A 10 30.43 51.51 29.32
N ILE A 11 30.40 50.20 29.51
CA ILE A 11 30.69 49.23 28.46
C ILE A 11 29.47 48.31 28.32
N GLU A 12 28.72 48.55 27.27
CA GLU A 12 27.83 47.59 26.65
C GLU A 12 28.68 46.45 26.08
N ALA A 13 28.32 45.21 26.42
CA ALA A 13 28.73 44.03 25.68
C ALA A 13 27.46 43.25 25.35
N GLU A 14 26.91 43.55 24.17
CA GLU A 14 26.02 42.64 23.47
C GLU A 14 26.84 41.38 23.10
N GLU A 15 26.66 40.30 23.86
CA GLU A 15 27.03 38.98 23.37
C GLU A 15 25.95 38.52 22.39
N ALA A 16 26.25 38.67 21.11
CA ALA A 16 25.53 38.02 20.03
C ALA A 16 25.61 36.50 20.21
N LEU A 17 24.54 35.89 20.70
CA LEU A 17 24.30 34.46 20.57
C LEU A 17 24.17 34.15 19.08
N GLN A 18 25.26 33.65 18.48
CA GLN A 18 25.20 32.92 17.23
C GLN A 18 24.32 31.68 17.45
N GLU A 19 23.08 31.74 16.98
CA GLU A 19 22.29 30.55 16.66
C GLU A 19 23.01 29.80 15.53
N SER A 20 23.93 28.94 15.94
CA SER A 20 24.41 27.84 15.12
C SER A 20 23.23 26.88 14.91
N SER A 21 22.55 27.02 13.77
CA SER A 21 21.65 25.99 13.23
C SER A 21 22.49 24.79 12.81
N GLN A 22 22.95 24.01 13.81
CA GLN A 22 23.38 22.65 13.57
C GLN A 22 22.12 21.84 13.27
N GLU A 23 21.93 21.49 12.00
CA GLU A 23 21.01 20.42 11.61
C GLU A 23 21.36 19.19 12.46
N SER A 24 20.45 18.84 13.37
CA SER A 24 20.53 17.59 14.12
C SER A 24 20.62 16.44 13.11
N PRO A 25 21.52 15.47 13.32
CA PRO A 25 21.53 14.25 12.52
C PRO A 25 20.15 13.59 12.64
N LEU A 26 19.50 13.36 11.49
CA LEU A 26 18.22 12.66 11.38
C LEU A 26 18.26 11.40 12.24
N VAL A 27 17.52 11.39 13.35
CA VAL A 27 17.31 10.19 14.15
C VAL A 27 16.54 9.21 13.28
N PRO A 28 17.06 7.99 13.01
CA PRO A 28 16.33 6.99 12.25
C PRO A 28 15.00 6.67 12.94
N GLY A 29 13.90 6.81 12.20
CA GLY A 29 12.61 6.20 12.55
C GLY A 29 11.55 7.10 13.19
N VAL A 30 11.66 8.43 13.16
CA VAL A 30 10.57 9.29 13.65
C VAL A 30 9.49 9.46 12.56
N PRO A 31 8.22 9.08 12.79
CA PRO A 31 7.14 9.13 11.79
C PRO A 31 6.74 10.52 11.30
N CYS A 32 6.97 11.57 12.10
CA CYS A 32 6.54 12.93 11.82
C CYS A 32 7.68 13.79 11.26
N ALA A 33 7.36 14.59 10.25
CA ALA A 33 8.36 15.33 9.48
C ALA A 33 9.13 16.40 10.28
N ASP A 34 8.55 16.87 11.39
CA ASP A 34 9.15 17.80 12.34
C ASP A 34 10.02 17.10 13.40
N GLY A 35 10.14 15.77 13.35
CA GLY A 35 10.93 14.98 14.29
C GLY A 35 10.22 14.73 15.63
N SER A 36 8.92 15.00 15.74
CA SER A 36 8.12 14.67 16.91
C SER A 36 7.37 13.32 16.77
N MET A 37 6.74 12.89 17.87
CA MET A 37 5.71 11.84 17.87
C MET A 37 4.66 12.22 18.90
N GLU A 38 3.56 12.86 18.47
CA GLU A 38 2.52 13.25 19.42
C GLU A 38 1.70 12.07 19.91
N GLN A 39 1.43 11.09 19.03
CA GLN A 39 0.66 9.92 19.39
C GLN A 39 1.08 8.67 18.60
N ILE A 40 1.19 7.53 19.28
CA ILE A 40 1.51 6.23 18.65
C ILE A 40 0.33 5.28 18.81
N PHE A 41 0.00 4.58 17.73
CA PHE A 41 -1.04 3.56 17.64
C PHE A 41 -0.42 2.18 17.31
N ALA A 42 -1.26 1.15 17.15
CA ALA A 42 -0.76 -0.17 16.79
C ALA A 42 -0.13 -0.17 15.38
N GLY A 43 0.75 -1.15 15.12
CA GLY A 43 1.37 -1.33 13.81
C GLY A 43 2.30 -0.18 13.36
N GLY A 44 2.81 0.62 14.30
CA GLY A 44 3.71 1.73 14.00
C GLY A 44 3.04 2.95 13.38
N MET A 45 1.70 2.99 13.31
CA MET A 45 0.97 4.18 12.90
C MET A 45 1.17 5.28 13.96
N ALA A 46 1.52 6.48 13.53
CA ALA A 46 1.66 7.64 14.38
C ALA A 46 0.68 8.73 13.96
N GLY A 47 0.17 9.46 14.93
CA GLY A 47 -0.51 10.73 14.72
C GLY A 47 0.52 11.85 14.78
N CYS A 48 0.75 12.47 13.63
CA CYS A 48 1.61 13.64 13.50
C CYS A 48 0.74 14.88 13.59
N ALA A 49 0.92 15.64 14.67
CA ALA A 49 0.19 16.88 14.85
C ALA A 49 0.56 17.91 13.78
N GLY A 50 -0.31 18.90 13.62
CA GLY A 50 -0.09 19.97 12.66
C GLY A 50 -1.39 20.61 12.22
N SER A 51 -1.26 21.61 11.35
CA SER A 51 -2.39 22.35 10.81
C SER A 51 -2.14 22.59 9.32
N VAL A 52 -2.32 21.55 8.51
CA VAL A 52 -2.11 21.62 7.06
C VAL A 52 -3.41 21.31 6.30
N PRO A 53 -3.62 21.91 5.11
CA PRO A 53 -4.70 21.49 4.22
C PRO A 53 -4.62 20.03 3.83
N TRP A 54 -5.76 19.38 3.53
CA TRP A 54 -5.78 17.97 3.15
C TRP A 54 -4.84 17.65 1.98
N SER A 55 -4.73 18.54 0.99
CA SER A 55 -3.79 18.38 -0.14
C SER A 55 -2.32 18.29 0.28
N ASN A 56 -1.97 18.86 1.43
CA ASN A 56 -0.61 18.94 1.96
C ASN A 56 -0.37 17.93 3.10
N ARG A 57 -1.35 17.10 3.47
CA ARG A 57 -1.25 16.13 4.58
C ARG A 57 0.04 15.29 4.56
N ALA A 58 0.50 14.89 3.37
CA ALA A 58 1.70 14.10 3.20
C ALA A 58 2.97 14.80 3.67
N SER A 59 2.98 16.14 3.77
CA SER A 59 4.13 16.90 4.27
C SER A 59 4.36 16.74 5.77
N LEU A 60 3.38 16.22 6.52
CA LEU A 60 3.54 15.94 7.95
C LEU A 60 4.15 14.57 8.23
N CYS A 61 4.21 13.68 7.23
CA CYS A 61 4.87 12.39 7.37
C CYS A 61 6.35 12.51 7.01
N ALA A 62 7.21 11.96 7.87
CA ALA A 62 8.64 11.88 7.61
C ALA A 62 8.95 11.02 6.38
N ALA A 63 10.19 11.12 5.90
CA ALA A 63 10.71 10.20 4.89
C ALA A 63 10.59 8.75 5.39
N GLY A 64 10.15 7.84 4.51
CA GLY A 64 9.85 6.45 4.88
C GLY A 64 8.43 6.24 5.40
N PHE A 65 7.64 7.30 5.60
CA PHE A 65 6.24 7.21 6.02
C PHE A 65 5.28 7.74 4.95
N ARG A 66 4.01 7.38 5.04
CA ARG A 66 2.94 7.94 4.19
C ARG A 66 1.69 8.22 5.01
N PRO A 67 0.79 9.10 4.53
CA PRO A 67 -0.54 9.22 5.10
C PRO A 67 -1.23 7.85 5.18
N ALA A 68 -1.80 7.54 6.34
CA ALA A 68 -2.59 6.35 6.59
C ALA A 68 -3.98 6.48 5.97
N THR A 69 -4.55 5.37 5.50
CA THR A 69 -5.94 5.31 5.05
C THR A 69 -6.90 5.18 6.24
N ALA A 70 -8.18 5.44 6.01
CA ALA A 70 -9.27 5.25 6.94
C ALA A 70 -9.41 3.79 7.37
N ARG A 71 -9.14 2.84 6.48
CA ARG A 71 -9.11 1.41 6.80
C ARG A 71 -7.94 1.05 7.71
N GLU A 72 -6.77 1.63 7.45
CA GLU A 72 -5.61 1.47 8.33
C GLU A 72 -5.90 2.02 9.71
N TRP A 73 -6.51 3.19 9.81
CA TRP A 73 -7.00 3.73 11.09
C TRP A 73 -7.96 2.75 11.78
N ASP A 74 -9.02 2.30 11.10
CA ASP A 74 -10.03 1.38 11.67
C ASP A 74 -9.43 0.08 12.22
N THR A 75 -8.33 -0.38 11.59
CA THR A 75 -7.61 -1.58 11.99
C THR A 75 -6.62 -1.32 13.13
N LEU A 76 -5.87 -0.22 13.06
CA LEU A 76 -4.68 0.03 13.87
C LEU A 76 -4.92 0.91 15.10
N PHE A 77 -6.03 1.64 15.17
CA PHE A 77 -6.30 2.51 16.33
C PHE A 77 -6.56 1.73 17.63
N ASN A 78 -6.99 0.47 17.53
CA ASN A 78 -7.19 -0.46 18.66
C ASN A 78 -8.00 0.12 19.84
N GLY A 79 -9.00 0.97 19.55
CA GLY A 79 -9.82 1.62 20.57
C GLY A 79 -9.18 2.84 21.25
N LEU A 80 -7.93 3.19 20.93
CA LEU A 80 -7.27 4.38 21.47
C LEU A 80 -7.86 5.65 20.83
N ALA A 81 -8.39 6.54 21.66
CA ALA A 81 -8.93 7.81 21.19
C ALA A 81 -7.81 8.72 20.63
N PRO A 82 -8.01 9.40 19.51
CA PRO A 82 -7.03 10.32 18.95
C PRO A 82 -6.90 11.58 19.84
N ALA A 83 -5.66 12.01 20.08
CA ALA A 83 -5.29 13.19 20.84
C ALA A 83 -5.36 14.48 20.00
N HIS A 84 -5.17 14.36 18.69
CA HIS A 84 -5.30 15.45 17.71
C HIS A 84 -6.29 15.05 16.60
N ASN A 85 -6.70 16.01 15.78
CA ASN A 85 -7.45 15.72 14.56
C ASN A 85 -6.47 15.40 13.45
N TYR A 86 -6.73 14.33 12.70
CA TYR A 86 -5.81 13.85 11.68
C TYR A 86 -6.51 13.60 10.35
N TRP A 87 -5.88 14.06 9.27
CA TRP A 87 -6.19 13.58 7.94
C TRP A 87 -5.89 12.09 7.82
N THR A 88 -6.80 11.39 7.16
CA THR A 88 -6.52 10.13 6.48
C THR A 88 -6.28 10.40 5.00
N ASN A 89 -5.82 9.39 4.27
CA ASN A 89 -5.49 9.51 2.86
C ASN A 89 -6.72 9.50 1.92
N ASP A 90 -7.91 9.35 2.48
CA ASP A 90 -9.16 9.11 1.75
C ASP A 90 -10.05 10.37 1.67
N ASP A 91 -10.76 10.52 0.56
CA ASP A 91 -11.79 11.56 0.38
C ASP A 91 -13.15 11.05 0.91
N LEU A 92 -13.25 10.92 2.24
CA LEU A 92 -14.39 10.31 2.91
C LEU A 92 -15.64 11.18 2.87
N ARG A 93 -16.77 10.54 2.56
CA ARG A 93 -18.13 11.09 2.60
C ARG A 93 -18.85 10.64 3.86
N TYR A 94 -19.96 11.29 4.20
CA TYR A 94 -20.71 10.98 5.43
C TYR A 94 -22.19 10.66 5.17
N THR A 95 -22.79 9.91 6.10
CA THR A 95 -24.25 9.76 6.23
C THR A 95 -24.68 9.81 7.69
N GLY A 96 -25.94 10.15 7.95
CA GLY A 96 -26.52 10.18 9.31
C GLY A 96 -26.44 11.56 9.96
N ALA A 97 -26.33 11.58 11.29
CA ALA A 97 -26.23 12.79 12.13
C ALA A 97 -24.99 12.73 13.03
N SER A 98 -24.54 13.85 13.59
CA SER A 98 -23.39 13.87 14.52
C SER A 98 -23.64 12.97 15.74
N GLY A 99 -22.65 12.14 16.08
CA GLY A 99 -22.75 11.09 17.10
C GLY A 99 -23.50 9.81 16.68
N ALA A 100 -24.12 9.79 15.49
CA ALA A 100 -24.84 8.65 14.94
C ALA A 100 -24.69 8.64 13.40
N CYS A 101 -23.46 8.62 12.94
CA CYS A 101 -23.08 8.75 11.54
C CYS A 101 -22.12 7.64 11.11
N SER A 102 -22.02 7.43 9.80
CA SER A 102 -20.97 6.62 9.20
C SER A 102 -20.23 7.42 8.14
N VAL A 103 -18.96 7.09 7.94
CA VAL A 103 -18.18 7.56 6.80
C VAL A 103 -17.99 6.45 5.79
N ALA A 104 -17.91 6.81 4.52
CA ALA A 104 -17.67 5.86 3.43
C ALA A 104 -16.83 6.51 2.33
N TYR A 105 -16.14 5.68 1.56
CA TYR A 105 -15.28 6.12 0.46
C TYR A 105 -16.07 6.74 -0.70
N VAL A 106 -17.37 6.42 -0.82
CA VAL A 106 -18.15 6.79 -2.02
C VAL A 106 -19.62 7.04 -1.76
N SER A 107 -20.26 6.30 -0.85
CA SER A 107 -21.65 6.53 -0.51
C SER A 107 -21.81 7.70 0.47
N GLY A 108 -22.95 8.38 0.40
CA GLY A 108 -23.27 9.51 1.26
C GLY A 108 -22.98 10.88 0.67
N THR A 109 -23.07 11.88 1.52
CA THR A 109 -22.89 13.29 1.17
C THR A 109 -21.41 13.63 1.16
N ALA A 110 -20.92 14.14 0.04
CA ALA A 110 -19.56 14.65 -0.07
C ALA A 110 -19.39 15.94 0.74
N CYS A 111 -18.23 16.07 1.37
CA CYS A 111 -17.85 17.32 2.04
C CYS A 111 -17.41 18.38 1.02
N PRO A 112 -17.33 19.66 1.42
CA PRO A 112 -16.68 20.68 0.59
C PRO A 112 -15.29 20.24 0.16
N ALA A 113 -14.89 20.63 -1.06
CA ALA A 113 -13.60 20.25 -1.64
C ALA A 113 -12.43 20.58 -0.69
N GLY A 114 -11.53 19.61 -0.50
CA GLY A 114 -10.37 19.73 0.40
C GLY A 114 -10.70 19.62 1.89
N GLN A 115 -11.93 19.24 2.26
CA GLN A 115 -12.36 19.07 3.64
C GLN A 115 -13.07 17.72 3.88
N PRO A 116 -12.49 16.59 3.45
CA PRO A 116 -13.12 15.28 3.66
C PRO A 116 -13.37 15.00 5.14
N MET A 117 -14.17 13.97 5.40
CA MET A 117 -14.21 13.41 6.75
C MET A 117 -12.82 12.92 7.15
N ARG A 118 -12.50 13.04 8.42
CA ARG A 118 -11.17 12.83 9.01
C ARG A 118 -11.31 12.17 10.37
N VAL A 119 -10.19 11.82 11.00
CA VAL A 119 -10.17 11.32 12.37
C VAL A 119 -10.16 12.52 13.31
N CYS A 120 -11.03 12.52 14.31
CA CYS A 120 -11.26 13.66 15.19
C CYS A 120 -11.07 13.29 16.65
N THR A 121 -10.56 14.22 17.44
CA THR A 121 -10.55 14.09 18.91
C THR A 121 -11.97 13.90 19.44
N ALA A 122 -12.10 13.34 20.65
CA ALA A 122 -13.41 13.17 21.29
C ALA A 122 -14.15 14.52 21.50
N SER A 123 -13.40 15.59 21.78
CA SER A 123 -13.94 16.95 21.90
C SER A 123 -14.33 17.52 20.53
N GLY A 124 -13.58 17.16 19.49
CA GLY A 124 -13.65 17.73 18.15
C GLY A 124 -12.75 18.95 17.97
N ASN A 125 -11.94 19.32 18.96
CA ASN A 125 -10.92 20.36 18.83
C ASN A 125 -9.58 19.79 19.32
N ASP A 126 -8.46 20.24 18.74
CA ASP A 126 -7.11 19.91 19.20
C ASP A 126 -6.29 21.16 19.52
N ALA A 127 -5.05 20.96 19.99
CA ALA A 127 -4.17 22.03 20.44
C ALA A 127 -3.69 22.92 19.29
N GLU A 128 -3.68 22.40 18.06
CA GLU A 128 -3.28 23.10 16.85
C GLU A 128 -4.39 23.99 16.27
N GLY A 129 -5.56 24.03 16.95
CA GLY A 129 -6.72 24.80 16.52
C GLY A 129 -7.50 24.15 15.38
N ASN A 130 -7.25 22.87 15.08
CA ASN A 130 -8.07 22.13 14.16
C ASN A 130 -9.40 21.78 14.83
N GLN A 131 -10.47 21.76 14.03
CA GLN A 131 -11.82 21.56 14.52
C GLN A 131 -12.58 20.56 13.66
N CYS A 132 -13.40 19.73 14.29
CA CYS A 132 -14.37 18.84 13.68
C CYS A 132 -15.78 19.22 14.14
N ASN A 133 -16.57 19.77 13.23
CA ASN A 133 -17.96 20.16 13.51
C ASN A 133 -18.89 18.94 13.61
N TRP A 134 -18.55 17.87 12.89
CA TRP A 134 -19.18 16.57 12.99
C TRP A 134 -18.24 15.58 13.69
N LYS A 135 -18.77 14.69 14.53
CA LYS A 135 -17.95 13.68 15.21
C LYS A 135 -18.70 12.39 15.50
N GLY A 136 -17.96 11.38 15.94
CA GLY A 136 -18.53 10.15 16.47
C GLY A 136 -19.01 9.18 15.40
N CYS A 137 -18.45 9.22 14.20
CA CYS A 137 -18.84 8.34 13.11
C CYS A 137 -18.03 7.03 13.10
N GLY A 138 -18.67 5.94 12.68
CA GLY A 138 -18.00 4.69 12.33
C GLY A 138 -17.57 4.65 10.86
N LEU A 139 -16.76 3.65 10.48
CA LEU A 139 -16.39 3.39 9.08
C LEU A 139 -17.37 2.39 8.47
N LEU A 140 -18.03 2.76 7.36
CA LEU A 140 -19.03 1.98 6.62
C LEU A 140 -20.30 1.58 7.40
N ALA A 141 -20.31 1.75 8.71
CA ALA A 141 -21.44 1.57 9.61
C ALA A 141 -21.47 2.69 10.65
N ASN A 142 -22.63 2.92 11.27
CA ASN A 142 -22.80 3.95 12.30
C ASN A 142 -22.20 3.55 13.65
N THR A 143 -21.92 2.26 13.86
CA THR A 143 -21.29 1.71 15.05
C THR A 143 -20.29 0.61 14.67
N PRO A 144 -19.22 0.41 15.46
CA PRO A 144 -18.83 1.22 16.62
C PRO A 144 -18.33 2.62 16.21
N ASN A 145 -18.27 3.56 17.16
CA ASN A 145 -17.62 4.85 16.93
C ASN A 145 -16.12 4.62 16.65
N ARG A 146 -15.65 5.13 15.53
CA ARG A 146 -14.25 5.04 15.10
C ARG A 146 -13.58 6.42 15.03
N PHE A 147 -14.16 7.40 15.71
CA PHE A 147 -13.68 8.78 15.77
C PHE A 147 -13.65 9.49 14.42
N PHE A 148 -14.32 8.97 13.40
CA PHE A 148 -14.48 9.73 12.17
C PHE A 148 -15.42 10.91 12.39
N GLY A 149 -15.15 12.00 11.69
CA GLY A 149 -15.84 13.27 11.83
C GLY A 149 -15.35 14.28 10.81
N GLY A 150 -15.58 15.56 11.07
CA GLY A 150 -15.20 16.65 10.17
C GLY A 150 -16.36 17.09 9.28
N CYS A 151 -16.06 17.52 8.06
CA CYS A 151 -16.99 18.19 7.14
C CYS A 151 -17.33 19.65 7.51
N ALA A 152 -16.92 20.56 6.62
CA ALA A 152 -17.15 22.01 6.68
C ALA A 152 -16.54 22.74 7.90
N GLY A 153 -16.07 23.97 7.69
CA GLY A 153 -15.63 24.91 8.74
C GLY A 153 -14.12 25.00 8.91
N ASN A 154 -13.44 23.89 9.19
CA ASN A 154 -12.00 23.85 9.35
C ASN A 154 -11.37 22.92 8.30
N ASN A 155 -10.46 23.48 7.51
CA ASN A 155 -9.79 22.84 6.38
C ASN A 155 -8.35 22.41 6.71
N THR A 156 -7.97 22.37 7.98
CA THR A 156 -6.67 21.91 8.44
C THR A 156 -6.81 20.74 9.44
N ALA A 157 -5.77 19.92 9.50
CA ALA A 157 -5.60 18.88 10.52
C ALA A 157 -4.12 18.47 10.56
N GLY A 158 -3.76 17.64 11.55
CA GLY A 158 -2.57 16.81 11.52
C GLY A 158 -2.71 15.69 10.48
N THR A 159 -1.83 14.69 10.49
CA THR A 159 -1.93 13.52 9.60
C THR A 159 -1.56 12.24 10.33
N LEU A 160 -2.30 11.16 10.06
CA LEU A 160 -1.88 9.83 10.48
C LEU A 160 -0.80 9.34 9.51
N CYS A 161 0.35 8.92 10.02
CA CYS A 161 1.47 8.45 9.23
C CYS A 161 1.74 6.98 9.55
N VAL A 162 1.86 6.14 8.51
CA VAL A 162 2.22 4.72 8.63
C VAL A 162 3.56 4.46 7.93
N PRO A 163 4.38 3.52 8.47
CA PRO A 163 5.62 3.08 7.82
C PRO A 163 5.38 2.62 6.38
N ARG A 164 6.31 2.93 5.49
CA ARG A 164 6.35 2.34 4.15
C ARG A 164 7.25 1.11 4.17
N GLY A 165 6.73 -0.05 3.78
CA GLY A 165 7.55 -1.17 3.32
C GLY A 165 8.23 -2.00 4.40
N CYS A 166 9.11 -1.36 5.17
CA CYS A 166 9.98 -2.00 6.15
C CYS A 166 9.51 -1.75 7.57
N ALA A 167 9.81 -2.70 8.46
CA ALA A 167 9.32 -2.69 9.84
C ALA A 167 9.94 -1.58 10.71
N ASP A 168 11.13 -1.12 10.35
CA ASP A 168 11.84 0.01 10.94
C ASP A 168 11.40 1.37 10.37
N GLY A 169 10.51 1.37 9.37
CA GLY A 169 10.00 2.57 8.71
C GLY A 169 10.96 3.22 7.73
N THR A 170 12.11 2.61 7.43
CA THR A 170 13.01 3.07 6.37
C THR A 170 12.79 2.27 5.09
N ILE A 171 13.30 2.75 3.96
CA ILE A 171 13.37 1.98 2.71
C ILE A 171 14.78 2.19 2.15
N GLU A 172 15.60 1.16 2.16
CA GLU A 172 17.00 1.26 1.70
C GLU A 172 17.12 1.12 0.20
N GLN A 173 16.15 0.43 -0.41
CA GLN A 173 16.08 0.35 -1.87
C GLN A 173 14.64 0.24 -2.36
N THR A 174 14.29 1.05 -3.36
CA THR A 174 13.02 0.92 -4.07
C THR A 174 13.26 0.26 -5.43
N PHE A 175 12.38 -0.67 -5.79
CA PHE A 175 12.35 -1.30 -7.10
C PHE A 175 11.09 -0.92 -7.86
N SER A 176 10.95 -1.44 -9.08
CA SER A 176 9.70 -1.19 -9.80
C SER A 176 8.56 -1.85 -9.05
N ARG A 177 7.37 -1.27 -9.23
CA ARG A 177 6.16 -1.93 -8.82
C ARG A 177 6.15 -2.29 -7.31
N GLY A 178 6.56 -1.33 -6.46
CA GLY A 178 6.32 -1.32 -4.99
C GLY A 178 7.05 -2.41 -4.20
N LEU A 179 7.89 -3.18 -4.88
CA LEU A 179 8.91 -3.99 -4.25
C LEU A 179 9.92 -3.03 -3.60
N VAL A 180 10.18 -3.25 -2.32
CA VAL A 180 11.19 -2.53 -1.56
C VAL A 180 12.20 -3.51 -0.97
N GLY A 181 13.44 -3.10 -0.87
CA GLY A 181 14.47 -3.79 -0.12
C GLY A 181 14.59 -3.16 1.25
N CYS A 182 14.24 -3.95 2.27
CA CYS A 182 14.39 -3.63 3.68
C CYS A 182 15.70 -4.21 4.15
N ALA A 183 16.71 -3.37 4.36
CA ALA A 183 18.02 -3.83 4.81
C ALA A 183 17.95 -4.36 6.24
N GLY A 184 18.99 -5.09 6.64
CA GLY A 184 19.07 -5.69 7.96
C GLY A 184 19.97 -6.91 7.97
N GLY A 185 20.14 -7.50 9.16
CA GLY A 185 20.94 -8.71 9.37
C GLY A 185 20.11 -9.84 9.96
N MET A 186 18.93 -10.12 9.39
CA MET A 186 18.03 -11.15 9.93
C MET A 186 18.39 -12.53 9.40
N THR A 187 18.20 -13.56 10.22
CA THR A 187 18.25 -14.95 9.77
C THR A 187 17.10 -15.25 8.82
N TRP A 188 17.24 -16.30 8.00
CA TRP A 188 16.17 -16.75 7.10
C TRP A 188 14.82 -16.92 7.82
N ALA A 189 14.82 -17.55 8.99
CA ALA A 189 13.59 -17.79 9.76
C ALA A 189 12.89 -16.48 10.18
N ASN A 190 13.64 -15.41 10.43
CA ASN A 190 13.14 -14.14 10.95
C ASN A 190 12.95 -13.06 9.86
N ARG A 191 13.23 -13.38 8.59
CA ARG A 191 13.19 -12.43 7.47
C ARG A 191 11.89 -11.63 7.37
N ALA A 192 10.74 -12.24 7.69
CA ALA A 192 9.45 -11.57 7.65
C ALA A 192 9.33 -10.40 8.63
N ALA A 193 10.14 -10.40 9.71
CA ALA A 193 10.15 -9.33 10.70
C ALA A 193 10.71 -8.00 10.15
N LEU A 194 11.41 -8.01 9.01
CA LEU A 194 11.86 -6.78 8.33
C LEU A 194 10.78 -6.15 7.47
N CYS A 195 9.71 -6.88 7.13
CA CYS A 195 8.60 -6.33 6.39
C CYS A 195 7.62 -5.66 7.35
N GLY A 196 7.28 -4.40 7.07
CA GLY A 196 6.35 -3.64 7.88
C GLY A 196 4.92 -4.22 7.81
N PRO A 197 4.04 -3.85 8.75
CA PRO A 197 2.63 -4.22 8.69
C PRO A 197 2.02 -3.88 7.32
N GLY A 198 1.23 -4.81 6.76
CA GLY A 198 0.67 -4.66 5.40
C GLY A 198 1.64 -5.02 4.28
N TYR A 199 2.84 -5.51 4.61
CA TYR A 199 3.82 -6.06 3.67
C TYR A 199 4.13 -7.52 4.01
N ARG A 200 4.65 -8.23 3.01
CA ARG A 200 5.17 -9.60 3.13
C ARG A 200 6.50 -9.71 2.42
N VAL A 201 7.25 -10.76 2.74
CA VAL A 201 8.47 -11.10 2.01
C VAL A 201 8.11 -11.46 0.56
N ALA A 202 8.86 -10.92 -0.39
CA ALA A 202 8.70 -11.18 -1.82
C ALA A 202 9.26 -12.55 -2.21
N THR A 203 8.65 -13.22 -3.18
CA THR A 203 9.19 -14.45 -3.78
C THR A 203 10.34 -14.14 -4.76
N ALA A 204 11.11 -15.16 -5.11
CA ALA A 204 12.16 -15.11 -6.11
C ALA A 204 11.61 -14.79 -7.51
N ALA A 205 10.44 -15.34 -7.86
CA ALA A 205 9.75 -15.00 -9.10
C ALA A 205 9.33 -13.52 -9.12
N GLU A 206 8.85 -12.99 -7.99
CA GLU A 206 8.48 -11.59 -7.85
C GLU A 206 9.69 -10.67 -7.97
N TRP A 207 10.83 -11.03 -7.36
CA TRP A 207 12.08 -10.32 -7.57
C TRP A 207 12.43 -10.21 -9.06
N VAL A 208 12.44 -11.34 -9.78
CA VAL A 208 12.78 -11.35 -11.22
C VAL A 208 11.83 -10.48 -12.03
N ASN A 209 10.53 -10.52 -11.73
CA ASN A 209 9.51 -9.76 -12.45
C ASN A 209 9.50 -8.27 -12.12
N LEU A 210 9.86 -7.87 -10.89
CA LEU A 210 9.64 -6.51 -10.37
C LEU A 210 10.94 -5.70 -10.20
N ARG A 211 12.12 -6.32 -10.21
CA ARG A 211 13.39 -5.57 -10.11
C ARG A 211 13.69 -4.69 -11.31
N GLY A 212 13.17 -5.03 -12.50
CA GLY A 212 13.54 -4.39 -13.76
C GLY A 212 15.05 -4.50 -14.05
N ALA A 213 15.68 -3.38 -14.39
CA ALA A 213 17.13 -3.30 -14.61
C ALA A 213 17.93 -2.94 -13.33
N THR A 214 17.25 -2.63 -12.23
CA THR A 214 17.90 -2.16 -10.99
C THR A 214 18.67 -3.29 -10.31
N ALA A 215 19.96 -3.09 -10.07
CA ALA A 215 20.79 -3.99 -9.29
C ALA A 215 20.58 -3.78 -7.79
N PRO A 216 20.58 -4.83 -6.96
CA PRO A 216 20.44 -4.70 -5.51
C PRO A 216 21.68 -4.03 -4.89
N THR A 217 21.46 -3.13 -3.93
CA THR A 217 22.52 -2.43 -3.17
C THR A 217 22.84 -3.11 -1.84
N HIS A 218 21.94 -3.99 -1.35
CA HIS A 218 22.11 -4.83 -0.15
C HIS A 218 21.82 -6.30 -0.49
N HIS A 219 22.08 -7.21 0.45
CA HIS A 219 21.67 -8.60 0.33
C HIS A 219 20.26 -8.77 0.91
N TYR A 220 19.39 -9.49 0.22
CA TYR A 220 18.00 -9.64 0.61
C TYR A 220 17.50 -11.08 0.50
N TRP A 221 16.79 -11.52 1.53
CA TRP A 221 15.99 -12.72 1.50
C TRP A 221 14.75 -12.55 0.61
N THR A 222 14.42 -13.61 -0.11
CA THR A 222 13.09 -13.85 -0.69
C THR A 222 12.26 -14.71 0.26
N SER A 223 11.03 -15.08 -0.10
CA SER A 223 10.23 -16.00 0.72
C SER A 223 10.56 -17.47 0.46
N ASP A 224 11.16 -17.79 -0.69
CA ASP A 224 11.40 -19.15 -1.17
C ASP A 224 12.68 -19.80 -0.64
N ASP A 225 12.59 -21.08 -0.28
CA ASP A 225 13.76 -21.91 0.03
C ASP A 225 14.47 -22.31 -1.28
N LEU A 226 15.36 -21.45 -1.75
CA LEU A 226 16.00 -21.58 -3.06
C LEU A 226 17.20 -22.52 -3.02
N GLU A 227 17.16 -23.54 -3.87
CA GLU A 227 18.27 -24.43 -4.19
C GLU A 227 19.09 -23.88 -5.35
N TYR A 228 20.33 -24.34 -5.52
CA TYR A 228 21.20 -23.94 -6.64
C TYR A 228 21.49 -25.09 -7.60
N THR A 229 21.75 -24.76 -8.86
CA THR A 229 22.32 -25.68 -9.85
C THR A 229 23.45 -24.99 -10.61
N GLY A 230 24.56 -25.68 -10.82
CA GLY A 230 25.70 -25.19 -11.60
C GLY A 230 26.94 -24.88 -10.75
N THR A 231 27.77 -23.94 -11.23
CA THR A 231 29.05 -23.53 -10.62
C THR A 231 29.08 -22.04 -10.34
N SER A 232 30.08 -21.57 -9.58
CA SER A 232 30.15 -20.18 -9.11
C SER A 232 30.05 -19.11 -10.21
N THR A 233 30.42 -19.47 -11.43
CA THR A 233 30.42 -18.60 -12.62
C THR A 233 29.28 -18.87 -13.59
N ALA A 234 28.50 -19.94 -13.39
CA ALA A 234 27.42 -20.35 -14.28
C ALA A 234 26.36 -21.15 -13.50
N CYS A 235 25.32 -20.45 -13.05
CA CYS A 235 24.31 -21.02 -12.16
C CYS A 235 22.94 -20.39 -12.28
N PHE A 236 21.96 -21.12 -11.76
CA PHE A 236 20.63 -20.62 -11.48
C PHE A 236 20.12 -21.16 -10.15
N VAL A 237 19.11 -20.49 -9.63
CA VAL A 237 18.36 -20.93 -8.45
C VAL A 237 16.97 -21.41 -8.85
N SER A 238 16.43 -22.34 -8.06
CA SER A 238 15.08 -22.86 -8.26
C SER A 238 14.48 -23.31 -6.94
N THR A 239 13.15 -23.31 -6.86
CA THR A 239 12.39 -23.92 -5.76
C THR A 239 12.04 -25.38 -6.03
N ALA A 240 12.28 -25.87 -7.24
CA ALA A 240 11.84 -27.19 -7.68
C ALA A 240 12.99 -28.20 -7.90
N SER A 241 14.22 -27.71 -8.09
CA SER A 241 15.36 -28.58 -8.38
C SER A 241 16.70 -27.91 -8.08
N GLY A 242 17.62 -28.68 -7.52
CA GLY A 242 19.00 -28.27 -7.33
C GLY A 242 19.64 -29.00 -6.16
N THR A 243 20.73 -28.42 -5.68
CA THR A 243 21.36 -28.79 -4.42
C THR A 243 20.88 -27.80 -3.37
N ALA A 244 20.27 -28.32 -2.30
CA ALA A 244 19.88 -27.54 -1.16
C ALA A 244 21.09 -26.93 -0.45
N CYS A 245 20.91 -25.72 0.06
CA CYS A 245 21.89 -25.06 0.91
C CYS A 245 21.82 -25.60 2.35
N PRO A 246 22.86 -25.37 3.18
CA PRO A 246 22.77 -25.52 4.62
C PRO A 246 21.48 -24.94 5.19
N ALA A 247 20.89 -25.64 6.16
CA ALA A 247 19.60 -25.28 6.75
C ALA A 247 19.61 -23.83 7.26
N GLY A 248 18.59 -23.06 6.87
CA GLY A 248 18.44 -21.65 7.26
C GLY A 248 19.34 -20.69 6.47
N SER A 249 19.99 -21.12 5.39
CA SER A 249 20.80 -20.28 4.51
C SER A 249 20.55 -20.56 3.03
N PRO A 250 19.29 -20.48 2.55
CA PRO A 250 19.00 -20.68 1.13
C PRO A 250 19.75 -19.67 0.25
N MET A 251 19.68 -19.90 -1.05
CA MET A 251 20.08 -18.85 -1.99
C MET A 251 19.18 -17.62 -1.81
N ARG A 252 19.75 -16.44 -2.04
CA ARG A 252 19.13 -15.14 -1.78
C ARG A 252 19.50 -14.15 -2.88
N VAL A 253 18.89 -12.97 -2.86
CA VAL A 253 19.28 -11.87 -3.73
C VAL A 253 20.51 -11.21 -3.13
N CYS A 254 21.57 -11.10 -3.92
CA CYS A 254 22.86 -10.58 -3.48
C CYS A 254 23.16 -9.26 -4.17
N LYS A 255 23.70 -8.31 -3.42
CA LYS A 255 24.42 -7.17 -4.01
C LYS A 255 25.45 -7.67 -5.03
N ALA A 256 25.66 -6.90 -6.09
CA ALA A 256 26.52 -7.29 -7.22
C ALA A 256 27.94 -7.77 -6.79
N ALA A 257 28.51 -7.20 -5.73
CA ALA A 257 29.75 -7.69 -5.13
C ALA A 257 29.91 -7.23 -3.66
N GLY A 258 30.64 -8.04 -2.89
CA GLY A 258 31.15 -7.69 -1.57
C GLY A 258 30.14 -7.77 -0.43
N THR A 259 30.48 -7.07 0.64
CA THR A 259 29.66 -6.92 1.85
C THR A 259 28.67 -5.75 1.66
N ASP A 260 27.45 -5.88 2.16
CA ASP A 260 26.52 -4.75 2.28
C ASP A 260 26.78 -3.94 3.56
N PRO A 261 26.19 -2.75 3.73
CA PRO A 261 26.39 -1.90 4.91
C PRO A 261 26.10 -2.59 6.26
N GLU A 262 25.23 -3.60 6.29
CA GLU A 262 24.86 -4.34 7.50
C GLU A 262 25.81 -5.51 7.81
N GLY A 263 26.84 -5.72 6.99
CA GLY A 263 27.83 -6.77 7.19
C GLY A 263 27.42 -8.13 6.61
N ASN A 264 26.31 -8.21 5.87
CA ASN A 264 25.91 -9.44 5.19
C ASN A 264 26.81 -9.67 3.98
N THR A 265 27.02 -10.94 3.65
CA THR A 265 27.87 -11.33 2.52
C THR A 265 27.23 -12.42 1.70
N CYS A 266 27.53 -12.42 0.40
CA CYS A 266 27.29 -13.56 -0.47
C CYS A 266 28.64 -14.10 -0.95
N ASN A 267 28.95 -15.33 -0.58
CA ASN A 267 30.13 -16.08 -1.01
C ASN A 267 30.07 -16.48 -2.49
N TRP A 268 28.87 -16.53 -3.05
CA TRP A 268 28.57 -16.81 -4.45
C TRP A 268 27.51 -15.83 -4.92
N GLY A 269 27.58 -15.35 -6.16
CA GLY A 269 26.56 -14.46 -6.71
C GLY A 269 26.41 -14.61 -8.21
N ASN A 270 25.56 -13.75 -8.76
CA ASN A 270 25.29 -13.62 -10.18
C ASN A 270 24.64 -14.85 -10.84
N CYS A 271 23.94 -15.67 -10.05
CA CYS A 271 23.06 -16.71 -10.59
C CYS A 271 21.78 -16.10 -11.17
N GLY A 272 21.21 -16.78 -12.16
CA GLY A 272 19.86 -16.47 -12.64
C GLY A 272 18.78 -17.33 -11.98
N TYR A 273 17.62 -17.43 -12.62
CA TYR A 273 16.42 -18.10 -12.08
C TYR A 273 15.89 -19.13 -13.08
N ASN A 274 15.71 -20.38 -12.64
CA ASN A 274 15.09 -21.50 -13.37
C ASN A 274 15.67 -21.94 -14.74
N ALA A 275 16.80 -21.42 -15.24
CA ALA A 275 17.37 -21.84 -16.53
C ALA A 275 18.89 -21.64 -16.61
N LEU A 276 19.56 -22.39 -17.49
CA LEU A 276 20.94 -22.14 -17.94
C LEU A 276 21.02 -21.88 -19.46
N PRO A 277 21.85 -20.93 -19.93
CA PRO A 277 22.46 -19.83 -19.18
C PRO A 277 21.44 -18.70 -18.98
N PRO A 278 21.09 -18.34 -17.74
CA PRO A 278 20.10 -17.29 -17.52
C PRO A 278 20.78 -15.91 -17.54
N PRO A 279 20.04 -14.84 -17.84
CA PRO A 279 20.49 -13.51 -17.48
C PRO A 279 20.73 -13.43 -15.97
N ASN A 280 21.75 -12.69 -15.55
CA ASN A 280 22.06 -12.46 -14.15
C ASN A 280 20.82 -11.88 -13.44
N ALA A 281 20.29 -12.61 -12.46
CA ALA A 281 19.19 -12.18 -11.60
C ALA A 281 19.67 -11.89 -10.18
N TYR A 282 20.97 -11.75 -9.97
CA TYR A 282 21.63 -11.43 -8.72
C TYR A 282 21.38 -12.47 -7.62
N PHE A 283 20.98 -13.69 -7.96
CA PHE A 283 20.87 -14.73 -6.94
C PHE A 283 22.25 -15.27 -6.55
N GLY A 284 22.38 -15.71 -5.31
CA GLY A 284 23.64 -16.16 -4.76
C GLY A 284 23.53 -16.62 -3.30
N GLY A 285 24.67 -16.74 -2.64
CA GLY A 285 24.79 -17.15 -1.25
C GLY A 285 25.02 -18.65 -1.10
N CYS A 286 24.20 -19.30 -0.26
CA CYS A 286 24.28 -20.69 0.17
C CYS A 286 25.17 -20.97 1.39
N ALA A 287 26.35 -20.36 1.53
CA ALA A 287 27.25 -20.69 2.64
C ALA A 287 27.92 -19.47 3.27
N GLY A 288 28.34 -19.61 4.53
CA GLY A 288 29.02 -18.57 5.29
C GLY A 288 28.05 -17.72 6.10
N ASN A 289 27.62 -16.58 5.56
CA ASN A 289 26.80 -15.62 6.28
C ASN A 289 25.30 -15.97 6.19
N PRO A 290 24.62 -16.24 7.33
CA PRO A 290 23.23 -16.65 7.38
C PRO A 290 22.28 -15.46 7.60
N THR A 291 22.73 -14.23 7.31
CA THR A 291 21.96 -13.01 7.52
C THR A 291 21.78 -12.23 6.22
N ALA A 292 20.66 -11.53 6.11
CA ALA A 292 20.38 -10.59 5.01
C ALA A 292 19.23 -9.66 5.42
N GLY A 293 18.99 -8.64 4.61
CA GLY A 293 17.73 -7.91 4.59
C GLY A 293 16.58 -8.75 4.06
N SER A 294 15.43 -8.15 3.81
CA SER A 294 14.28 -8.78 3.15
C SER A 294 13.77 -7.94 2.00
N LEU A 295 13.41 -8.59 0.90
CA LEU A 295 12.58 -7.97 -0.10
C LEU A 295 11.14 -7.98 0.40
N CYS A 296 10.52 -6.80 0.51
CA CYS A 296 9.17 -6.66 1.00
C CYS A 296 8.25 -6.10 -0.10
N LEU A 297 7.04 -6.66 -0.16
CA LEU A 297 6.00 -6.28 -1.11
C LEU A 297 4.70 -6.06 -0.35
N PRO A 298 3.87 -5.08 -0.77
CA PRO A 298 2.55 -4.91 -0.20
C PRO A 298 1.78 -6.23 -0.26
N THR A 299 1.17 -6.58 0.86
CA THR A 299 0.23 -7.70 0.96
C THR A 299 -1.11 -7.33 0.29
N SER A 300 -1.37 -6.03 0.10
CA SER A 300 -2.53 -5.52 -0.62
C SER A 300 -2.29 -5.53 -2.13
N GLY A 301 -3.23 -6.11 -2.88
CA GLY A 301 -3.20 -6.12 -4.34
C GLY A 301 -3.79 -4.87 -5.00
N CYS A 302 -4.14 -3.86 -4.20
CA CYS A 302 -4.76 -2.62 -4.66
C CYS A 302 -3.86 -1.41 -4.46
N ALA A 303 -3.85 -0.51 -5.44
CA ALA A 303 -2.91 0.62 -5.52
C ALA A 303 -3.10 1.65 -4.41
N ASP A 304 -4.32 1.77 -3.88
CA ASP A 304 -4.66 2.59 -2.71
C ASP A 304 -4.25 1.97 -1.37
N GLY A 305 -3.75 0.73 -1.39
CA GLY A 305 -3.37 -0.03 -0.22
C GLY A 305 -4.54 -0.75 0.47
N THR A 306 -5.78 -0.57 0.01
CA THR A 306 -6.96 -1.22 0.59
C THR A 306 -7.47 -2.32 -0.32
N VAL A 307 -7.51 -3.57 0.18
CA VAL A 307 -8.21 -4.63 -0.54
C VAL A 307 -9.68 -4.57 -0.21
N GLU A 308 -10.53 -4.25 -1.20
CA GLU A 308 -11.98 -4.20 -1.03
C GLU A 308 -12.58 -5.60 -0.93
N GLN A 309 -11.98 -6.57 -1.63
CA GLN A 309 -12.41 -7.96 -1.55
C GLN A 309 -11.26 -8.92 -1.79
N VAL A 310 -11.05 -9.88 -0.88
CA VAL A 310 -10.12 -10.98 -1.11
C VAL A 310 -10.91 -12.18 -1.65
N PHE A 311 -10.51 -12.71 -2.81
CA PHE A 311 -11.07 -13.96 -3.34
C PHE A 311 -10.14 -15.13 -3.02
N THR A 312 -8.86 -14.98 -3.38
CA THR A 312 -7.79 -15.92 -3.03
C THR A 312 -6.52 -15.14 -2.67
N SER A 313 -5.46 -15.83 -2.25
CA SER A 313 -4.18 -15.19 -1.89
C SER A 313 -3.52 -14.39 -3.01
N ASN A 314 -3.90 -14.63 -4.28
CA ASN A 314 -3.36 -13.95 -5.45
C ASN A 314 -4.44 -13.30 -6.33
N LEU A 315 -5.68 -13.19 -5.84
CA LEU A 315 -6.79 -12.59 -6.56
C LEU A 315 -7.61 -11.71 -5.62
N VAL A 316 -7.55 -10.41 -5.85
CA VAL A 316 -8.26 -9.43 -5.05
C VAL A 316 -9.09 -8.51 -5.94
N GLY A 317 -10.22 -8.06 -5.43
CA GLY A 317 -11.00 -6.98 -6.00
C GLY A 317 -10.53 -5.66 -5.43
N CYS A 318 -10.09 -4.77 -6.32
CA CYS A 318 -9.74 -3.39 -6.02
C CYS A 318 -10.88 -2.48 -6.46
N GLY A 319 -11.51 -1.83 -5.49
CA GLY A 319 -12.59 -0.90 -5.69
C GLY A 319 -12.14 0.36 -6.43
N GLY A 320 -13.11 1.11 -6.92
CA GLY A 320 -12.86 2.34 -7.66
C GLY A 320 -13.84 2.53 -8.80
N ALA A 321 -13.65 3.63 -9.53
CA ALA A 321 -14.42 3.98 -10.70
C ALA A 321 -13.46 4.48 -11.78
N VAL A 322 -12.79 3.56 -12.48
CA VAL A 322 -11.89 3.88 -13.59
C VAL A 322 -12.45 3.34 -14.89
N THR A 323 -12.08 3.95 -16.02
CA THR A 323 -12.40 3.41 -17.33
C THR A 323 -11.59 2.14 -17.61
N TRP A 324 -12.09 1.25 -18.48
CA TRP A 324 -11.40 0.00 -18.78
C TRP A 324 -9.93 0.16 -19.23
N PRO A 325 -9.55 1.16 -20.06
CA PRO A 325 -8.14 1.41 -20.38
C PRO A 325 -7.27 1.70 -19.15
N ASN A 326 -7.84 2.28 -18.09
CA ASN A 326 -7.15 2.68 -16.88
C ASN A 326 -7.25 1.63 -15.76
N ARG A 327 -7.84 0.47 -15.99
CA ARG A 327 -8.08 -0.56 -14.95
C ARG A 327 -6.82 -0.96 -14.18
N ASP A 328 -5.68 -1.07 -14.86
CA ASP A 328 -4.42 -1.45 -14.21
C ASP A 328 -3.93 -0.42 -13.18
N THR A 329 -4.44 0.83 -13.23
CA THR A 329 -4.08 1.87 -12.24
C THR A 329 -4.62 1.58 -10.84
N LEU A 330 -5.64 0.73 -10.72
CA LEU A 330 -6.17 0.28 -9.41
C LEU A 330 -5.41 -0.91 -8.85
N CYS A 331 -4.59 -1.59 -9.66
CA CYS A 331 -3.79 -2.71 -9.18
C CYS A 331 -2.53 -2.21 -8.50
N ALA A 332 -2.25 -2.79 -7.33
CA ALA A 332 -1.04 -2.47 -6.61
C ALA A 332 0.18 -2.70 -7.50
N PRO A 333 1.24 -1.96 -7.24
CA PRO A 333 2.55 -2.28 -7.76
C PRO A 333 2.86 -3.80 -7.55
N GLY A 334 3.04 -4.53 -8.65
CA GLY A 334 3.32 -5.98 -8.65
C GLY A 334 2.11 -6.85 -9.00
N TRP A 335 0.97 -6.20 -9.21
CA TRP A 335 -0.28 -6.79 -9.63
C TRP A 335 -0.69 -6.23 -10.99
N SER A 336 -1.61 -6.90 -11.65
CA SER A 336 -2.20 -6.48 -12.92
C SER A 336 -3.66 -6.89 -13.00
N ALA A 337 -4.42 -6.30 -13.92
CA ALA A 337 -5.79 -6.70 -14.14
C ALA A 337 -5.87 -8.19 -14.54
N SER A 338 -6.55 -8.94 -13.70
CA SER A 338 -6.74 -10.39 -13.81
C SER A 338 -7.58 -10.74 -15.02
N ALA A 339 -7.20 -11.79 -15.74
CA ALA A 339 -8.04 -12.35 -16.79
C ALA A 339 -9.33 -12.98 -16.23
N ALA A 340 -10.38 -12.99 -17.04
CA ALA A 340 -11.66 -13.65 -16.80
C ALA A 340 -11.51 -15.16 -16.55
N THR A 341 -10.57 -15.82 -17.25
CA THR A 341 -10.25 -17.24 -17.01
C THR A 341 -9.69 -17.49 -15.61
N THR A 342 -8.94 -16.52 -15.06
CA THR A 342 -8.42 -16.61 -13.70
C THR A 342 -9.57 -16.55 -12.70
N TRP A 343 -10.47 -15.58 -12.88
CA TRP A 343 -11.66 -15.44 -12.07
C TRP A 343 -12.42 -16.76 -12.01
N THR A 344 -12.81 -17.32 -13.16
CA THR A 344 -13.61 -18.56 -13.23
C THR A 344 -12.93 -19.75 -12.56
N GLY A 345 -11.60 -19.81 -12.58
CA GLY A 345 -10.86 -20.90 -11.95
C GLY A 345 -10.63 -20.73 -10.45
N GLN A 346 -10.78 -19.52 -9.90
CA GLN A 346 -10.32 -19.19 -8.55
C GLN A 346 -11.36 -18.55 -7.64
N HIS A 347 -12.47 -18.04 -8.15
CA HIS A 347 -13.45 -17.32 -7.31
C HIS A 347 -14.26 -18.26 -6.38
N GLY A 348 -14.29 -19.57 -6.65
CA GLY A 348 -15.05 -20.54 -5.87
C GLY A 348 -16.56 -20.21 -5.86
N SER A 349 -17.13 -20.01 -4.68
CA SER A 349 -18.53 -19.58 -4.50
C SER A 349 -18.67 -18.09 -4.15
N ALA A 350 -17.58 -17.33 -4.12
CA ALA A 350 -17.61 -15.93 -3.73
C ALA A 350 -18.23 -15.05 -4.83
N ALA A 351 -19.30 -14.35 -4.49
CA ALA A 351 -19.88 -13.32 -5.36
C ALA A 351 -19.07 -12.01 -5.26
N PRO A 352 -18.93 -11.24 -6.35
CA PRO A 352 -18.35 -9.90 -6.28
C PRO A 352 -19.17 -8.96 -5.39
N LEU A 353 -18.50 -8.25 -4.47
CA LEU A 353 -19.07 -7.17 -3.67
C LEU A 353 -19.06 -5.83 -4.43
N PHE A 354 -18.19 -5.72 -5.44
CA PHE A 354 -18.09 -4.57 -6.33
C PHE A 354 -18.05 -5.03 -7.79
N ASN A 355 -18.23 -4.10 -8.72
CA ASN A 355 -18.07 -4.34 -10.14
C ASN A 355 -16.59 -4.19 -10.49
N TYR A 356 -16.04 -5.15 -11.23
CA TYR A 356 -14.60 -5.17 -11.54
C TYR A 356 -14.34 -5.39 -13.02
N TRP A 357 -13.47 -4.56 -13.59
CA TRP A 357 -12.82 -4.87 -14.84
C TRP A 357 -11.95 -6.12 -14.70
N THR A 358 -11.96 -6.93 -15.76
CA THR A 358 -10.94 -7.95 -15.99
C THR A 358 -9.90 -7.40 -16.98
N GLY A 359 -8.77 -8.10 -17.12
CA GLY A 359 -7.74 -7.81 -18.11
C GLY A 359 -8.24 -7.92 -19.55
N ASP A 360 -9.34 -8.63 -19.79
CA ASP A 360 -9.85 -9.00 -21.10
C ASP A 360 -10.83 -7.97 -21.68
N ASN A 361 -10.83 -7.86 -23.02
CA ASN A 361 -11.87 -7.16 -23.77
C ASN A 361 -13.03 -8.11 -24.07
N LEU A 362 -13.86 -8.38 -23.05
CA LEU A 362 -14.93 -9.36 -23.13
C LEU A 362 -16.12 -8.88 -23.98
N ARG A 363 -16.56 -9.77 -24.87
CA ARG A 363 -17.77 -9.67 -25.69
C ARG A 363 -18.94 -10.39 -25.02
N TYR A 364 -20.16 -10.09 -25.43
CA TYR A 364 -21.35 -10.77 -24.92
C TYR A 364 -21.95 -11.73 -25.95
N LEU A 365 -22.56 -12.78 -25.43
CA LEU A 365 -23.41 -13.76 -26.11
C LEU A 365 -24.75 -13.79 -25.36
N GLY A 366 -25.87 -13.96 -26.07
CA GLY A 366 -27.19 -14.04 -25.46
C GLY A 366 -28.01 -12.75 -25.55
N SER A 367 -29.08 -12.68 -24.75
CA SER A 367 -30.15 -11.68 -24.92
C SER A 367 -30.40 -10.78 -23.70
N GLY A 368 -29.76 -11.06 -22.56
CA GLY A 368 -29.97 -10.31 -21.33
C GLY A 368 -29.46 -11.03 -20.09
N SER A 369 -29.65 -10.43 -18.91
CA SER A 369 -29.26 -11.03 -17.62
C SER A 369 -29.79 -12.45 -17.45
N ASN A 370 -29.01 -13.33 -16.80
CA ASN A 370 -29.30 -14.76 -16.61
C ASN A 370 -29.38 -15.61 -17.90
N ASN A 371 -29.45 -14.99 -19.07
CA ASN A 371 -29.42 -15.65 -20.37
C ASN A 371 -28.34 -15.01 -21.25
N CYS A 372 -27.13 -14.98 -20.69
CA CYS A 372 -25.95 -14.42 -21.33
C CYS A 372 -24.68 -15.18 -20.96
N ALA A 373 -23.66 -15.04 -21.81
CA ALA A 373 -22.30 -15.49 -21.56
C ALA A 373 -21.30 -14.45 -22.05
N VAL A 374 -20.06 -14.52 -21.57
CA VAL A 374 -18.96 -13.69 -22.07
C VAL A 374 -17.91 -14.51 -22.78
N SER A 375 -17.23 -13.91 -23.76
CA SER A 375 -16.13 -14.54 -24.48
C SER A 375 -15.14 -13.48 -24.96
N THR A 376 -13.86 -13.84 -25.05
CA THR A 376 -12.84 -12.98 -25.67
C THR A 376 -12.84 -13.05 -27.20
N THR A 377 -13.41 -14.11 -27.78
CA THR A 377 -13.35 -14.40 -29.22
C THR A 377 -14.73 -14.37 -29.89
N SER A 378 -15.76 -14.83 -29.20
CA SER A 378 -17.10 -15.04 -29.75
C SER A 378 -18.08 -13.97 -29.29
N GLY A 379 -19.13 -13.73 -30.07
CA GLY A 379 -20.21 -12.82 -29.71
C GLY A 379 -19.98 -11.38 -30.15
N THR A 380 -20.83 -10.50 -29.64
CA THR A 380 -20.90 -9.09 -30.05
C THR A 380 -20.05 -8.26 -29.11
N ALA A 381 -19.20 -7.39 -29.68
CA ALA A 381 -18.44 -6.45 -28.88
C ALA A 381 -19.37 -5.39 -28.27
N CYS A 382 -19.05 -4.99 -27.05
CA CYS A 382 -19.71 -3.86 -26.42
C CYS A 382 -19.25 -2.54 -27.03
N THR A 383 -19.83 -1.43 -26.56
CA THR A 383 -19.35 -0.10 -26.94
C THR A 383 -17.90 0.11 -26.48
N THR A 384 -17.18 1.00 -27.18
CA THR A 384 -15.77 1.29 -26.90
C THR A 384 -15.55 1.59 -25.41
N ASN A 385 -14.52 0.97 -24.82
CA ASN A 385 -14.16 1.06 -23.40
C ASN A 385 -15.20 0.53 -22.41
N GLN A 386 -16.16 -0.27 -22.85
CA GLN A 386 -17.19 -0.87 -22.00
C GLN A 386 -17.31 -2.38 -22.22
N PRO A 387 -16.22 -3.17 -22.19
CA PRO A 387 -16.35 -4.62 -22.29
C PRO A 387 -17.26 -5.16 -21.19
N MET A 388 -17.67 -6.42 -21.36
CA MET A 388 -18.26 -7.14 -20.23
C MET A 388 -17.25 -7.21 -19.08
N ARG A 389 -17.76 -7.26 -17.86
CA ARG A 389 -17.00 -7.16 -16.62
C ARG A 389 -17.61 -8.07 -15.56
N LEU A 390 -16.95 -8.18 -14.41
CA LEU A 390 -17.57 -8.79 -13.24
C LEU A 390 -18.52 -7.81 -12.59
N CYS A 391 -19.68 -8.30 -12.18
CA CYS A 391 -20.73 -7.50 -11.61
C CYS A 391 -21.14 -8.06 -10.25
N THR A 392 -21.54 -7.17 -9.36
CA THR A 392 -22.28 -7.59 -8.17
C THR A 392 -23.56 -8.30 -8.60
N PRO A 393 -24.12 -9.21 -7.77
CA PRO A 393 -25.42 -9.82 -8.06
C PRO A 393 -26.52 -8.80 -8.33
N GLY A 394 -26.49 -7.67 -7.62
CA GLY A 394 -27.44 -6.56 -7.81
C GLY A 394 -27.13 -5.63 -8.98
N GLY A 395 -26.01 -5.85 -9.69
CA GLY A 395 -25.55 -5.05 -10.83
C GLY A 395 -24.99 -3.67 -10.47
N SER A 396 -25.25 -3.13 -9.28
CA SER A 396 -24.68 -1.86 -8.83
C SER A 396 -23.76 -2.07 -7.62
N ASP A 397 -22.74 -1.24 -7.49
CA ASP A 397 -21.84 -1.26 -6.34
C ASP A 397 -21.75 0.09 -5.62
N ALA A 398 -21.01 0.12 -4.51
CA ALA A 398 -20.88 1.33 -3.71
C ALA A 398 -20.12 2.45 -4.42
N PHE A 399 -19.33 2.16 -5.47
CA PHE A 399 -18.61 3.16 -6.26
C PHE A 399 -19.49 3.82 -7.33
N GLY A 400 -20.78 3.46 -7.41
CA GLY A 400 -21.69 3.94 -8.44
C GLY A 400 -21.46 3.27 -9.80
N ASN A 401 -20.65 2.21 -9.83
CA ASN A 401 -20.51 1.40 -11.03
C ASN A 401 -21.80 0.60 -11.20
N GLN A 402 -22.21 0.40 -12.46
CA GLN A 402 -23.45 -0.29 -12.78
C GLN A 402 -23.23 -1.30 -13.88
N CYS A 403 -23.99 -2.38 -13.86
CA CYS A 403 -24.09 -3.38 -14.91
C CYS A 403 -25.54 -3.48 -15.34
N ASN A 404 -25.80 -3.18 -16.61
CA ASN A 404 -27.12 -3.34 -17.22
C ASN A 404 -27.49 -4.82 -17.40
N TRP A 405 -26.52 -5.70 -17.60
CA TRP A 405 -26.69 -7.16 -17.60
C TRP A 405 -25.94 -7.76 -16.40
N THR A 406 -26.49 -8.81 -15.80
CA THR A 406 -25.90 -9.54 -14.68
C THR A 406 -26.10 -11.05 -14.84
N HIS A 407 -25.40 -11.83 -14.03
CA HIS A 407 -25.54 -13.29 -14.00
C HIS A 407 -25.21 -13.98 -15.34
N CYS A 408 -24.19 -13.51 -16.04
CA CYS A 408 -23.68 -14.16 -17.24
C CYS A 408 -22.60 -15.19 -16.89
N GLY A 409 -22.58 -16.31 -17.61
CA GLY A 409 -21.50 -17.29 -17.53
C GLY A 409 -20.27 -16.92 -18.37
N TYR A 410 -19.22 -17.73 -18.28
CA TYR A 410 -18.02 -17.62 -19.11
C TYR A 410 -18.05 -18.69 -20.21
N LEU A 411 -18.00 -18.27 -21.48
CA LEU A 411 -18.14 -19.07 -22.71
C LEU A 411 -19.49 -19.77 -22.90
N THR A 412 -20.14 -20.20 -21.82
CA THR A 412 -21.48 -20.80 -21.78
C THR A 412 -22.41 -19.98 -20.88
N HIS A 413 -23.72 -20.13 -21.05
CA HIS A 413 -24.71 -19.40 -20.24
C HIS A 413 -24.71 -19.85 -18.78
N THR A 414 -24.38 -21.11 -18.54
CA THR A 414 -24.28 -21.71 -17.21
C THR A 414 -22.91 -22.38 -17.04
N PRO A 415 -22.36 -22.42 -15.81
CA PRO A 415 -22.90 -21.78 -14.60
C PRO A 415 -22.75 -20.25 -14.60
N ASP A 416 -23.46 -19.59 -13.69
CA ASP A 416 -23.30 -18.16 -13.44
C ASP A 416 -21.91 -17.89 -12.85
N HIS A 417 -21.15 -17.01 -13.52
CA HIS A 417 -19.83 -16.58 -13.08
C HIS A 417 -19.81 -15.07 -12.78
N PHE A 418 -20.98 -14.46 -12.57
CA PHE A 418 -21.17 -13.05 -12.25
C PHE A 418 -20.66 -12.08 -13.31
N PHE A 419 -20.51 -12.51 -14.57
CA PHE A 419 -20.21 -11.57 -15.63
C PHE A 419 -21.44 -10.75 -16.01
N GLY A 420 -21.21 -9.58 -16.60
CA GLY A 420 -22.28 -8.67 -16.99
C GLY A 420 -21.77 -7.38 -17.62
N GLY A 421 -22.65 -6.39 -17.72
CA GLY A 421 -22.36 -5.07 -18.27
C GLY A 421 -22.68 -4.94 -19.77
N CYS A 422 -21.82 -4.19 -20.49
CA CYS A 422 -21.87 -3.81 -21.91
C CYS A 422 -22.40 -2.42 -22.25
N ASN A 423 -23.32 -1.85 -21.47
CA ASN A 423 -23.93 -0.55 -21.80
C ASN A 423 -24.34 0.27 -20.57
N GLY A 424 -24.16 1.60 -20.63
CA GLY A 424 -24.69 2.55 -19.65
C GLY A 424 -23.76 2.94 -18.49
N ASN A 425 -22.62 2.27 -18.31
CA ASN A 425 -21.61 2.69 -17.32
C ASN A 425 -20.20 2.29 -17.77
N GLN A 426 -19.31 3.29 -17.84
CA GLN A 426 -17.92 3.20 -18.29
C GLN A 426 -16.92 2.98 -17.16
N PHE A 427 -17.38 2.80 -15.94
CA PHE A 427 -16.55 2.70 -14.75
C PHE A 427 -16.76 1.37 -14.03
N ALA A 428 -15.66 0.88 -13.47
CA ALA A 428 -15.63 -0.24 -12.53
C ALA A 428 -14.36 -0.12 -11.67
N GLY A 429 -14.29 -0.92 -10.62
CA GLY A 429 -13.01 -1.28 -10.00
C GLY A 429 -12.20 -2.20 -10.92
N THR A 430 -11.16 -2.82 -10.40
CA THR A 430 -10.36 -3.81 -11.14
C THR A 430 -10.16 -5.07 -10.31
N LEU A 431 -10.33 -6.22 -10.95
CA LEU A 431 -9.93 -7.49 -10.37
C LEU A 431 -8.42 -7.59 -10.56
N CYS A 432 -7.65 -7.49 -9.50
CA CYS A 432 -6.21 -7.51 -9.54
C CYS A 432 -5.68 -8.88 -9.17
N ARG A 433 -4.75 -9.38 -9.99
CA ARG A 433 -4.06 -10.63 -9.78
C ARG A 433 -2.55 -10.40 -9.81
N ARG A 434 -1.88 -11.23 -9.02
CA ARG A 434 -0.43 -11.37 -9.01
C ARG A 434 0.05 -12.46 -9.97
#